data_AF-A0A1R4A6D6-F1
#
_entry.id   AF-A0A1R4A6D6-F1
#
_cell.length_a   1.000
_cell.length_b   1.000
_cell.length_c   1.000
_cell.angle_alpha   90.00
_cell.angle_beta   90.00
_cell.angle_gamma   90.00
#
_symmetry.space_group_name_H-M   'P 1'
#
loop_
_entity.id
_entity.type
_entity.pdbx_description
1 polymer ?
#
loop_
_entity_poly.entity_id
_entity_poly.type
_entity_poly.pdbx_seq_one_letter_code
_entity_poly.pdbx_strand_id
1 'polypeptide(L)'
;MKTGDEALWEQIQQRRGVSFSDSSVIYNLKTGFDFNNVRIMVLHLANVIFEKEISKWVDLNGNRIEKVPGYNITMMVPELGERRVKALNKKFWKQIWKLMMHSEPGKFQRNTLVQNMKYASPLPNPLMKYSILRHAMKSWIKNMTSELEKNILTQL
;
A
#
# COMPACT_ATOMS: atom_id res chain seq x y z
N MET A 1 -3.75 -19.83 21.33
CA MET A 1 -3.99 -18.39 21.64
C MET A 1 -3.46 -17.60 20.47
N LYS A 2 -4.26 -16.72 19.86
CA LYS A 2 -3.77 -15.82 18.81
C LYS A 2 -2.85 -14.78 19.45
N THR A 3 -1.74 -14.44 18.79
CA THR A 3 -0.90 -13.34 19.25
C THR A 3 -1.68 -12.02 19.16
N GLY A 4 -1.28 -11.00 19.93
CA GLY A 4 -1.97 -9.69 19.90
C GLY A 4 -2.02 -9.07 18.50
N ASP A 5 -1.02 -9.36 17.67
CA ASP A 5 -0.93 -8.91 16.28
C ASP A 5 -1.90 -9.64 15.34
N GLU A 6 -2.03 -10.97 15.47
CA GLU A 6 -3.01 -11.76 14.69
C GLU A 6 -4.44 -11.36 15.03
N ALA A 7 -4.73 -11.14 16.31
CA ALA A 7 -6.07 -10.73 16.76
C ALA A 7 -6.46 -9.36 16.18
N LEU A 8 -5.53 -8.41 16.14
CA LEU A 8 -5.79 -7.08 15.57
C LEU A 8 -5.99 -7.14 14.05
N TRP A 9 -5.18 -7.91 13.34
CA TRP A 9 -5.36 -8.15 11.91
C TRP A 9 -6.76 -8.70 11.60
N GLU A 10 -7.22 -9.71 12.35
CA GLU A 10 -8.53 -10.31 12.14
C GLU A 10 -9.66 -9.36 12.46
N GLN A 11 -9.54 -8.58 13.53
CA GLN A 11 -10.52 -7.55 13.87
C GLN A 11 -10.67 -6.54 12.72
N ILE A 12 -9.58 -6.07 12.13
CA ILE A 12 -9.63 -5.14 10.98
C ILE A 12 -10.33 -5.81 9.79
N GLN A 13 -10.01 -7.07 9.51
CA GLN A 13 -10.66 -7.80 8.41
C GLN A 13 -12.16 -7.98 8.65
N GLN A 14 -12.59 -8.27 9.88
CA GLN A 14 -14.01 -8.41 10.23
C GLN A 14 -14.79 -7.09 10.08
N ARG A 15 -14.11 -5.95 10.07
CA ARG A 15 -14.72 -4.63 9.79
C ARG A 15 -14.81 -4.29 8.32
N ARG A 16 -14.35 -5.18 7.44
CA ARG A 16 -14.46 -5.03 5.99
C ARG A 16 -15.90 -5.34 5.55
N GLY A 17 -16.59 -4.34 5.02
CA GLY A 17 -17.85 -4.49 4.30
C GLY A 17 -17.66 -4.24 2.80
N VAL A 18 -18.42 -4.94 1.96
CA VAL A 18 -18.50 -4.67 0.52
C VAL A 18 -19.89 -4.09 0.24
N SER A 19 -19.97 -3.04 -0.57
CA SER A 19 -21.27 -2.51 -0.98
C SER A 19 -21.96 -3.46 -1.95
N PHE A 20 -23.30 -3.42 -1.99
CA PHE A 20 -24.11 -4.30 -2.83
C PHE A 20 -23.81 -4.23 -4.34
N SER A 21 -23.17 -3.15 -4.81
CA SER A 21 -22.78 -2.97 -6.20
C SER A 21 -21.31 -3.32 -6.48
N ASP A 22 -20.58 -3.88 -5.50
CA ASP A 22 -19.13 -4.13 -5.52
C ASP A 22 -18.25 -2.91 -5.89
N SER A 23 -18.86 -1.73 -6.05
CA SER A 23 -18.19 -0.49 -6.44
C SER A 23 -17.40 0.15 -5.31
N SER A 24 -17.58 -0.34 -4.08
CA SER A 24 -16.86 0.15 -2.91
C SER A 24 -16.68 -0.88 -1.80
N VAL A 25 -15.54 -0.79 -1.12
CA VAL A 25 -15.21 -1.53 0.09
C VAL A 25 -15.06 -0.54 1.23
N ILE A 26 -15.68 -0.85 2.37
CA ILE A 26 -15.66 0.01 3.56
C ILE A 26 -14.95 -0.73 4.68
N TYR A 27 -14.00 -0.07 5.31
CA TYR A 27 -13.38 -0.52 6.56
C TYR A 27 -13.91 0.34 7.70
N ASN A 28 -14.87 -0.19 8.46
CA ASN A 28 -15.51 0.54 9.56
C ASN A 28 -14.73 0.37 10.87
N LEU A 29 -13.84 1.33 11.16
CA LEU A 29 -12.94 1.33 12.32
C LEU A 29 -13.38 2.33 13.40
N LYS A 30 -14.63 2.85 13.33
CA LYS A 30 -15.13 3.87 14.26
C LYS A 30 -15.16 3.40 15.71
N THR A 31 -15.32 2.10 15.95
CA THR A 31 -15.42 1.53 17.30
C THR A 31 -14.54 0.29 17.44
N GLY A 32 -14.05 0.04 18.66
CA GLY A 32 -13.31 -1.17 19.00
C GLY A 32 -11.83 -1.17 18.64
N PHE A 33 -11.26 -0.04 18.21
CA PHE A 33 -9.82 0.09 17.94
C PHE A 33 -9.19 1.22 18.76
N ASP A 34 -8.01 0.96 19.31
CA ASP A 34 -7.22 1.98 20.00
C ASP A 34 -6.32 2.74 19.00
N PHE A 35 -6.70 3.99 18.71
CA PHE A 35 -5.92 4.89 17.88
C PHE A 35 -4.84 5.68 18.66
N ASN A 36 -4.64 5.42 19.96
CA ASN A 36 -3.53 6.01 20.71
C ASN A 36 -2.19 5.48 20.22
N ASN A 37 -2.13 4.20 19.80
CA ASN A 37 -0.97 3.64 19.12
C ASN A 37 -1.15 3.61 17.60
N VAL A 38 -1.18 4.81 16.99
CA VAL A 38 -1.31 5.01 15.53
C VAL A 38 -0.32 4.14 14.74
N ARG A 39 0.88 3.88 15.27
CA ARG A 39 1.91 3.11 14.55
C ARG A 39 1.49 1.66 14.33
N ILE A 40 1.02 0.98 15.38
CA ILE A 40 0.62 -0.44 15.30
C ILE A 40 -0.67 -0.56 14.49
N MET A 41 -1.66 0.30 14.77
CA MET A 41 -2.93 0.28 14.04
C MET A 41 -2.73 0.46 12.53
N VAL A 42 -1.91 1.45 12.13
CA VAL A 42 -1.63 1.71 10.71
C VAL A 42 -0.86 0.57 10.05
N LEU A 43 0.05 -0.08 10.78
CA LEU A 43 0.80 -1.22 10.25
C LEU A 43 -0.16 -2.34 9.84
N HIS A 44 -1.04 -2.74 10.74
CA HIS A 44 -2.02 -3.80 10.49
C HIS A 44 -3.05 -3.40 9.44
N LEU A 45 -3.57 -2.17 9.51
CA LEU A 45 -4.52 -1.66 8.52
C LEU A 45 -3.94 -1.66 7.11
N ALA A 46 -2.71 -1.17 6.94
CA ALA A 46 -2.04 -1.16 5.65
C ALA A 46 -1.77 -2.58 5.14
N ASN A 47 -1.40 -3.53 6.01
CA ASN A 47 -1.19 -4.92 5.62
C ASN A 47 -2.50 -5.56 5.13
N VAL A 48 -3.61 -5.39 5.86
CA VAL A 48 -4.92 -5.95 5.48
C VAL A 48 -5.39 -5.37 4.15
N ILE A 49 -5.41 -4.03 4.02
CA ILE A 49 -5.85 -3.37 2.78
C ILE A 49 -4.95 -3.76 1.60
N PHE A 50 -3.65 -3.87 1.84
CA PHE A 50 -2.72 -4.29 0.79
C PHE A 50 -3.02 -5.70 0.30
N GLU A 51 -3.16 -6.66 1.23
CA GLU A 51 -3.38 -8.06 0.91
C GLU A 51 -4.75 -8.30 0.26
N LYS A 52 -5.81 -7.66 0.78
CA LYS A 52 -7.18 -7.92 0.34
C LYS A 52 -7.59 -7.15 -0.90
N GLU A 53 -7.00 -5.97 -1.13
CA GLU A 53 -7.42 -5.07 -2.21
C GLU A 53 -6.28 -4.71 -3.16
N ILE A 54 -5.22 -4.03 -2.68
CA ILE A 54 -4.21 -3.42 -3.56
C ILE A 54 -3.42 -4.46 -4.34
N SER A 55 -3.10 -5.60 -3.72
CA SER A 55 -2.39 -6.72 -4.37
C SER A 55 -3.10 -7.23 -5.62
N LYS A 56 -4.44 -7.16 -5.65
CA LYS A 56 -5.28 -7.58 -6.78
C LYS A 56 -5.36 -6.51 -7.86
N TRP A 57 -5.24 -5.24 -7.48
CA TRP A 57 -5.24 -4.13 -8.43
C TRP A 57 -3.90 -3.98 -9.14
N VAL A 58 -2.82 -4.41 -8.50
CA VAL A 58 -1.46 -4.36 -9.05
C VAL A 58 -1.00 -5.80 -9.27
N ASP A 59 -1.44 -6.38 -10.37
CA ASP A 59 -1.13 -7.76 -10.72
C ASP A 59 -0.06 -7.84 -11.82
N LEU A 60 0.63 -8.97 -11.88
CA LEU A 60 1.57 -9.30 -12.94
C LEU A 60 0.87 -10.17 -13.99
N ASN A 61 0.52 -9.57 -15.12
CA ASN A 61 0.04 -10.33 -16.27
C ASN A 61 1.20 -10.58 -17.25
N GLY A 62 1.84 -11.74 -17.12
CA GLY A 62 3.02 -12.11 -17.89
C GLY A 62 4.19 -11.15 -17.64
N ASN A 63 4.58 -10.38 -18.66
CA ASN A 63 5.73 -9.46 -18.60
C ASN A 63 5.32 -8.00 -18.33
N ARG A 64 4.09 -7.76 -17.86
CA ARG A 64 3.56 -6.42 -17.62
C ARG A 64 2.89 -6.33 -16.26
N ILE A 65 3.02 -5.17 -15.65
CA ILE A 65 2.26 -4.81 -14.44
C ILE A 65 0.94 -4.22 -14.93
N GLU A 66 -0.16 -4.91 -14.66
CA GLU A 66 -1.50 -4.37 -14.87
C GLU A 66 -1.94 -3.58 -13.65
N LYS A 67 -2.66 -2.49 -13.92
CA LYS A 67 -3.11 -1.58 -12.88
C LYS A 67 -4.53 -1.13 -13.16
N VAL A 68 -5.48 -1.72 -12.44
CA VAL A 68 -6.86 -1.29 -12.51
C VAL A 68 -7.44 -1.29 -11.10
N PRO A 69 -7.69 -0.12 -10.49
CA PRO A 69 -8.55 -0.04 -9.33
C PRO A 69 -9.91 -0.63 -9.72
N GLY A 70 -10.31 -1.73 -9.08
CA GLY A 70 -11.61 -2.34 -9.34
C GLY A 70 -12.76 -1.58 -8.68
N TYR A 71 -12.48 -0.81 -7.63
CA TYR A 71 -13.47 -0.19 -6.75
C TYR A 71 -12.83 0.84 -5.81
N ASN A 72 -13.66 1.63 -5.13
CA ASN A 72 -13.22 2.58 -4.11
C ASN A 72 -13.06 1.90 -2.74
N ILE A 73 -12.10 2.33 -1.93
CA ILE A 73 -11.92 1.91 -0.54
C ILE A 73 -12.14 3.12 0.37
N THR A 74 -13.05 2.97 1.33
CA THR A 74 -13.31 3.99 2.35
C THR A 74 -12.91 3.47 3.72
N MET A 75 -11.99 4.16 4.38
CA MET A 75 -11.62 3.92 5.78
C MET A 75 -12.40 4.89 6.67
N MET A 76 -13.32 4.37 7.47
CA MET A 76 -14.05 5.16 8.46
C MET A 76 -13.32 5.06 9.79
N VAL A 77 -12.67 6.13 10.22
CA VAL A 77 -11.97 6.20 11.50
C VAL A 77 -12.79 7.00 12.51
N PRO A 78 -12.53 6.88 13.83
CA PRO A 78 -13.16 7.77 14.82
C PRO A 78 -12.84 9.24 14.51
N GLU A 79 -13.61 10.15 15.11
CA GLU A 79 -13.27 11.58 15.06
C GLU A 79 -11.89 11.80 15.69
N LEU A 80 -10.92 12.05 14.82
CA LEU A 80 -9.54 12.34 15.19
C LEU A 80 -9.26 13.80 14.81
N GLY A 81 -8.56 14.52 15.69
CA GLY A 81 -8.08 15.86 15.34
C GLY A 81 -7.21 15.82 14.07
N GLU A 82 -7.28 16.88 13.25
CA GLU A 82 -6.66 16.97 11.91
C GLU A 82 -5.19 16.52 11.88
N ARG A 83 -4.41 16.89 12.90
CA ARG A 83 -3.00 16.49 13.05
C ARG A 83 -2.82 14.97 13.12
N ARG A 84 -3.70 14.27 13.84
CA ARG A 84 -3.67 12.81 13.98
C ARG A 84 -4.06 12.12 12.67
N VAL A 85 -5.06 12.65 11.96
CA VAL A 85 -5.46 12.14 10.63
C VAL A 85 -4.32 12.26 9.63
N LYS A 86 -3.66 13.42 9.56
CA LYS A 86 -2.47 13.63 8.72
C LYS A 86 -1.34 12.65 9.08
N ALA A 87 -1.10 12.41 10.37
CA ALA A 87 -0.09 11.46 10.84
C ALA A 87 -0.45 10.00 10.48
N LEU A 88 -1.72 9.63 10.58
CA LEU A 88 -2.25 8.33 10.20
C LEU A 88 -2.03 8.11 8.70
N ASN A 89 -2.52 9.02 7.85
CA ASN A 89 -2.38 8.94 6.40
C ASN A 89 -0.91 8.85 5.96
N LYS A 90 -0.05 9.70 6.52
CA LYS A 90 1.39 9.67 6.22
C LYS A 90 2.03 8.31 6.56
N LYS A 91 1.67 7.73 7.70
CA LYS A 91 2.20 6.42 8.12
C LYS A 91 1.62 5.28 7.27
N PHE A 92 0.34 5.38 6.90
CA PHE A 92 -0.37 4.40 6.09
C PHE A 92 0.28 4.29 4.71
N TRP A 93 0.40 5.40 4.00
CA TRP A 93 1.03 5.41 2.68
C TRP A 93 2.51 5.03 2.73
N LYS A 94 3.22 5.38 3.81
CA LYS A 94 4.59 4.90 4.02
C LYS A 94 4.66 3.36 4.15
N GLN A 95 3.65 2.74 4.75
CA GLN A 95 3.58 1.28 4.87
C GLN A 95 3.18 0.63 3.54
N ILE A 96 2.17 1.16 2.83
CA ILE A 96 1.82 0.71 1.46
C ILE A 96 3.02 0.81 0.53
N TRP A 97 3.79 1.91 0.60
CA TRP A 97 5.02 2.09 -0.18
C TRP A 97 6.05 0.98 0.08
N LYS A 98 6.23 0.58 1.34
CA LYS A 98 7.10 -0.54 1.69
C LYS A 98 6.55 -1.88 1.19
N LEU A 99 5.26 -2.14 1.32
CA LEU A 99 4.66 -3.38 0.85
C LEU A 99 4.80 -3.51 -0.67
N MET A 100 4.54 -2.44 -1.41
CA MET A 100 4.77 -2.36 -2.87
C MET A 100 6.22 -2.63 -3.28
N MET A 101 7.21 -2.13 -2.53
CA MET A 101 8.63 -2.42 -2.82
C MET A 101 8.97 -3.90 -2.74
N HIS A 102 8.27 -4.66 -1.88
CA HIS A 102 8.59 -6.05 -1.57
C HIS A 102 7.59 -7.04 -2.18
N SER A 103 6.50 -6.56 -2.78
CA SER A 103 5.55 -7.39 -3.51
C SER A 103 6.15 -7.92 -4.82
N GLU A 104 5.48 -8.88 -5.44
CA GLU A 104 5.90 -9.43 -6.73
C GLU A 104 6.03 -8.36 -7.82
N PRO A 105 5.05 -7.44 -8.03
CA PRO A 105 5.21 -6.32 -8.96
C PRO A 105 6.44 -5.46 -8.69
N GLY A 106 6.75 -5.18 -7.42
CA GLY A 106 7.93 -4.41 -7.04
C GLY A 106 9.24 -5.13 -7.34
N LYS A 107 9.30 -6.43 -7.06
CA LYS A 107 10.45 -7.29 -7.41
C LYS A 107 10.63 -7.39 -8.92
N PHE A 108 9.54 -7.58 -9.68
CA PHE A 108 9.54 -7.62 -11.13
C PHE A 108 10.10 -6.31 -11.71
N GLN A 109 9.55 -5.17 -11.32
CA GLN A 109 10.02 -3.86 -11.79
C GLN A 109 11.50 -3.63 -11.49
N ARG A 110 11.95 -3.99 -10.28
CA ARG A 110 13.36 -3.88 -9.89
C ARG A 110 14.24 -4.75 -10.79
N ASN A 111 13.84 -5.99 -11.05
CA ASN A 111 14.59 -6.93 -11.89
C ASN A 111 14.67 -6.44 -13.34
N THR A 112 13.56 -5.96 -13.89
CA THR A 112 13.52 -5.35 -15.24
C THR A 112 14.46 -4.16 -15.35
N LEU A 113 14.47 -3.25 -14.37
CA LEU A 113 15.39 -2.12 -14.33
C LEU A 113 16.86 -2.58 -14.25
N VAL A 114 17.16 -3.57 -13.42
CA VAL A 114 18.51 -4.14 -13.29
C VAL A 114 18.97 -4.76 -14.61
N GLN A 115 18.10 -5.50 -15.30
CA GLN A 115 18.42 -6.08 -16.61
C GLN A 115 18.67 -4.98 -17.65
N ASN A 116 17.78 -3.98 -17.74
CA ASN A 116 17.96 -2.85 -18.67
C ASN A 116 19.27 -2.09 -18.41
N MET A 117 19.68 -1.93 -17.14
CA MET A 117 20.97 -1.30 -16.79
C MET A 117 22.20 -2.16 -17.12
N LYS A 118 22.06 -3.47 -17.32
CA LYS A 118 23.16 -4.33 -17.81
C LYS A 118 23.40 -4.11 -19.31
N TYR A 119 22.33 -3.86 -20.06
CA TYR A 119 22.38 -3.67 -21.51
C TYR A 119 22.58 -2.21 -21.93
N ALA A 120 22.28 -1.25 -21.05
CA ALA A 120 22.65 0.14 -21.25
C ALA A 120 24.18 0.31 -21.17
N SER A 121 24.75 1.16 -22.04
CA SER A 121 26.17 1.57 -22.11
C SER A 121 26.86 1.68 -20.74
N PRO A 122 28.19 1.46 -20.63
CA PRO A 122 28.85 1.24 -19.35
C PRO A 122 28.62 2.40 -18.38
N LEU A 123 27.67 2.22 -17.46
CA LEU A 123 27.50 3.12 -16.33
C LEU A 123 28.78 3.02 -15.48
N PRO A 124 29.48 4.14 -15.22
CA PRO A 124 30.89 4.14 -14.88
C PRO A 124 31.21 3.62 -13.46
N ASN A 125 30.23 3.49 -12.56
CA ASN A 125 30.46 3.00 -11.20
C ASN A 125 29.20 2.33 -10.59
N PRO A 126 29.34 1.23 -9.82
CA PRO A 126 28.26 0.61 -9.03
C PRO A 126 27.38 1.56 -8.21
N LEU A 127 27.95 2.62 -7.62
CA LEU A 127 27.22 3.62 -6.84
C LEU A 127 26.22 4.40 -7.70
N MET A 128 26.58 4.73 -8.95
CA MET A 128 25.65 5.38 -9.88
C MET A 128 24.53 4.42 -10.28
N LYS A 129 24.85 3.15 -10.55
CA LYS A 129 23.83 2.10 -10.83
C LYS A 129 22.84 1.98 -9.67
N TYR A 130 23.32 1.95 -8.43
CA TYR A 130 22.48 1.91 -7.24
C TYR A 130 21.60 3.17 -7.10
N SER A 131 22.17 4.36 -7.31
CA SER A 131 21.43 5.62 -7.24
C SER A 131 20.30 5.67 -8.28
N ILE A 132 20.59 5.35 -9.54
CA ILE A 132 19.61 5.29 -10.63
C ILE A 132 18.50 4.30 -10.29
N LEU A 133 18.86 3.08 -9.86
CA LEU A 133 17.88 2.06 -9.46
C LEU A 133 16.98 2.56 -8.33
N ARG A 134 17.58 3.16 -7.29
CA ARG A 134 16.84 3.70 -6.14
C ARG A 134 15.88 4.81 -6.55
N HIS A 135 16.32 5.73 -7.41
CA HIS A 135 15.49 6.83 -7.90
C HIS A 135 14.37 6.33 -8.82
N ALA A 136 14.66 5.42 -9.74
CA ALA A 136 13.67 4.82 -10.63
C ALA A 136 12.59 4.06 -9.84
N MET A 137 13.00 3.23 -8.87
CA MET A 137 12.05 2.52 -7.99
C MET A 137 11.19 3.48 -7.17
N LYS A 138 11.80 4.52 -6.59
CA LYS A 138 11.05 5.55 -5.85
C LYS A 138 10.02 6.25 -6.73
N SER A 139 10.40 6.62 -7.95
CA SER A 139 9.53 7.27 -8.92
C SER A 139 8.37 6.38 -9.31
N TRP A 140 8.65 5.11 -9.64
CA TRP A 140 7.63 4.12 -9.96
C TRP A 140 6.61 3.96 -8.83
N ILE A 141 7.05 3.75 -7.58
CA ILE A 141 6.10 3.59 -6.49
C ILE A 141 5.33 4.88 -6.21
N LYS A 142 5.97 6.06 -6.31
CA LYS A 142 5.26 7.33 -6.15
C LYS A 142 4.10 7.44 -7.15
N ASN A 143 4.33 7.07 -8.40
CA ASN A 143 3.27 7.03 -9.42
C ASN A 143 2.23 5.94 -9.09
N MET A 144 2.65 4.80 -8.56
CA MET A 144 1.73 3.76 -8.12
C MET A 144 0.80 4.26 -7.01
N THR A 145 1.35 4.78 -5.92
CA THR A 145 0.59 5.27 -4.78
C THR A 145 -0.28 6.47 -5.13
N SER A 146 0.16 7.37 -6.02
CA SER A 146 -0.66 8.52 -6.44
C SER A 146 -1.96 8.13 -7.12
N GLU A 147 -2.00 7.04 -7.89
CA GLU A 147 -3.25 6.55 -8.49
C GLU A 147 -4.09 5.76 -7.47
N LEU A 148 -3.44 5.03 -6.55
CA LEU A 148 -4.15 4.33 -5.47
C LEU A 148 -4.84 5.34 -4.55
N GLU A 149 -4.18 6.45 -4.23
CA GLU A 149 -4.72 7.54 -3.42
C GLU A 149 -6.05 8.09 -3.94
N LYS A 150 -6.26 8.10 -5.27
CA LYS A 150 -7.53 8.54 -5.87
C LYS A 150 -8.71 7.64 -5.51
N ASN A 151 -8.45 6.38 -5.15
CA ASN A 151 -9.45 5.36 -4.87
C ASN A 151 -9.49 4.96 -3.40
N ILE A 152 -8.58 5.47 -2.56
CA ILE A 152 -8.52 5.16 -1.12
C ILE A 152 -8.78 6.43 -0.32
N LEU A 153 -9.97 6.52 0.26
CA LEU A 153 -10.45 7.67 1.00
C LEU A 153 -10.44 7.40 2.50
N THR A 154 -10.07 8.40 3.29
CA THR A 154 -10.20 8.36 4.76
C THR A 154 -11.30 9.33 5.17
N GLN A 155 -12.33 8.82 5.83
CA GLN A 155 -13.47 9.59 6.34
C GLN A 155 -13.46 9.59 7.87
N LEU A 156 -13.82 10.76 8.42
CA LEU A 156 -14.01 11.00 9.85
C LEU A 156 -15.49 10.77 10.21
#